data_AF-A0A960EVQ3-F1
#
_entry.id   AF-A0A960EVQ3-F1
#
_cell.length_a   1.000
_cell.length_b   1.000
_cell.length_c   1.000
_cell.angle_alpha   90.00
_cell.angle_beta   90.00
_cell.angle_gamma   90.00
#
_symmetry.space_group_name_H-M   'P 1'
#
loop_
_entity.id
_entity.type
_entity.pdbx_description
1 polymer ?
#
loop_
_entity_poly.entity_id
_entity_poly.type
_entity_poly.pdbx_seq_one_letter_code
_entity_poly.pdbx_strand_id
1 'polypeptide(L)'
;NIKGVFQIWTHDGEYHEVPLKECHAWTREGCQMCPDFAAEHADISTGGIGKFNDWTLTVVRTPLGQAVMERMIASGKVLVKPAEEDPAAVALMDRLSRVSRNRWPETAIAFPRRMPPPPPKKPKAAG
;
A
#
# COMPACT_ATOMS: atom_id res chain seq x y z
N ASN A 1 3.00 -3.21 8.04
CA ASN A 1 4.01 -4.26 7.80
C ASN A 1 4.87 -3.99 6.57
N ILE A 2 5.32 -2.75 6.37
CA ILE A 2 6.57 -2.49 5.64
C ILE A 2 7.56 -2.19 6.74
N LYS A 3 8.08 -3.26 7.33
CA LYS A 3 9.23 -3.18 8.23
C LYS A 3 10.43 -3.30 7.29
N GLY A 4 11.50 -2.54 7.52
CA GLY A 4 12.70 -2.56 6.65
C GLY A 4 13.46 -3.89 6.63
N VAL A 5 12.79 -4.99 6.97
CA VAL A 5 13.29 -6.33 7.20
C VAL A 5 12.30 -7.35 6.62
N PHE A 6 12.82 -8.44 6.09
CA PHE A 6 12.10 -9.67 5.81
C PHE A 6 12.08 -10.51 7.09
N GLN A 7 10.87 -10.80 7.58
CA GLN A 7 10.65 -11.46 8.87
C GLN A 7 10.39 -12.96 8.66
N ILE A 8 11.09 -13.82 9.39
CA ILE A 8 11.00 -15.29 9.26
C ILE A 8 10.67 -15.88 10.63
N TRP A 9 9.60 -16.66 10.70
CA TRP A 9 9.24 -17.48 11.86
C TRP A 9 9.41 -18.95 11.49
N THR A 10 10.15 -19.69 12.29
CA THR A 10 10.43 -21.10 12.08
C THR A 10 9.54 -21.97 12.97
N HIS A 11 9.37 -23.25 12.61
CA HIS A 11 8.48 -24.17 13.32
C HIS A 11 8.94 -24.51 14.73
N ASP A 12 10.22 -24.37 15.03
CA ASP A 12 10.82 -24.48 16.37
C ASP A 12 10.65 -23.19 17.21
N GLY A 13 9.99 -22.18 16.65
CA GLY A 13 9.65 -20.94 17.36
C GLY A 13 10.72 -19.86 17.28
N GLU A 14 11.80 -20.04 16.51
CA GLU A 14 12.77 -18.98 16.30
C GLU A 14 12.23 -17.85 15.43
N TYR A 15 12.85 -16.69 15.60
CA TYR A 15 12.52 -15.47 14.88
C TYR A 15 13.79 -14.86 14.28
N HIS A 16 13.80 -14.71 12.96
CA HIS A 16 14.92 -14.16 12.21
C HIS A 16 14.49 -12.94 11.40
N GLU A 17 15.39 -11.97 11.28
CA GLU A 17 15.21 -10.79 10.43
C GLU A 17 16.35 -10.68 9.43
N VAL A 18 16.02 -10.47 8.15
CA VAL A 18 16.99 -10.15 7.10
C VAL A 18 16.71 -8.73 6.63
N PRO A 19 17.70 -7.82 6.56
CA PRO A 19 17.49 -6.48 6.04
C PRO A 19 16.90 -6.49 4.62
N LEU A 20 15.79 -5.78 4.41
CA LEU A 20 15.07 -5.80 3.12
C LEU A 20 15.94 -5.27 1.97
N LYS A 21 16.91 -4.41 2.27
CA LYS A 21 17.89 -3.91 1.30
C LYS A 21 18.72 -5.04 0.68
N GLU A 22 19.05 -6.07 1.44
CA GLU A 22 19.75 -7.25 0.91
C GLU A 22 18.83 -8.01 -0.03
N CYS A 23 17.55 -8.15 0.32
CA CYS A 23 16.54 -8.83 -0.49
C CYS A 23 16.38 -8.24 -1.90
N HIS A 24 16.77 -6.98 -2.12
CA HIS A 24 16.66 -6.32 -3.43
C HIS A 24 17.42 -7.06 -4.54
N ALA A 25 18.52 -7.74 -4.21
CA ALA A 25 19.31 -8.52 -5.17
C ALA A 25 18.51 -9.63 -5.87
N TRP A 26 17.43 -10.10 -5.25
CA TRP A 26 16.58 -11.18 -5.76
C TRP A 26 15.22 -10.68 -6.28
N THR A 27 15.04 -9.37 -6.43
CA THR A 27 13.79 -8.82 -7.00
C THR A 27 13.69 -9.17 -8.47
N ARG A 28 12.58 -9.80 -8.89
CA ARG A 28 12.29 -10.05 -10.31
C ARG A 28 12.31 -8.74 -11.10
N GLU A 29 13.00 -8.73 -12.25
CA GLU A 29 13.18 -7.54 -13.10
C GLU A 29 11.86 -6.83 -13.43
N GLY A 30 10.80 -7.58 -13.76
CA GLY A 30 9.48 -7.00 -14.04
C GLY A 30 8.88 -6.18 -12.89
N CYS A 31 9.17 -6.54 -11.63
CA CYS A 31 8.68 -5.80 -10.46
C CYS A 31 9.36 -4.42 -10.33
N GLN A 32 10.55 -4.25 -10.89
CA GLN A 32 11.26 -2.97 -10.94
C GLN A 32 10.61 -1.96 -11.90
N MET A 33 9.63 -2.40 -12.68
CA MET A 33 8.89 -1.58 -13.64
C MET A 33 7.41 -1.42 -13.28
N CYS A 34 6.92 -2.12 -12.25
CA CYS A 34 5.49 -2.12 -11.93
C CYS A 34 5.03 -0.74 -11.39
N PRO A 35 4.00 -0.11 -11.99
CA PRO A 35 3.52 1.20 -11.57
C PRO A 35 2.47 1.16 -10.46
N ASP A 36 1.97 -0.02 -10.11
CA ASP A 36 0.82 -0.20 -9.23
C ASP A 36 1.24 -0.82 -7.89
N PHE A 37 1.19 -0.01 -6.84
CA PHE A 37 1.47 -0.44 -5.47
C PHE A 37 0.22 -0.95 -4.74
N ALA A 38 -0.94 -0.37 -5.04
CA ALA A 38 -2.14 -0.48 -4.20
C ALA A 38 -3.25 -1.29 -4.88
N ALA A 39 -2.91 -2.10 -5.88
CA ALA A 39 -3.84 -2.90 -6.69
C ALA A 39 -5.03 -2.05 -7.16
N GLU A 40 -4.74 -0.96 -7.86
CA GLU A 40 -5.69 0.11 -8.13
C GLU A 40 -6.88 -0.30 -9.02
N HIS A 41 -6.75 -1.42 -9.73
CA HIS A 41 -7.79 -1.98 -10.59
C HIS A 41 -8.70 -3.01 -9.91
N ALA A 42 -8.48 -3.31 -8.62
CA ALA A 42 -9.30 -4.25 -7.87
C ALA A 42 -10.61 -3.61 -7.38
N ASP A 43 -11.65 -4.41 -7.18
CA ASP A 43 -12.87 -3.97 -6.48
C ASP A 43 -12.57 -3.56 -5.02
N ILE A 44 -11.72 -4.38 -4.38
CA ILE A 44 -11.26 -4.22 -3.00
C ILE A 44 -9.75 -4.50 -2.99
N SER A 45 -8.96 -3.55 -2.53
CA SER A 45 -7.51 -3.69 -2.32
C SER A 45 -7.23 -3.80 -0.83
N THR A 46 -6.36 -4.73 -0.41
CA THR A 46 -6.01 -4.94 1.00
C THR A 46 -4.50 -4.95 1.20
N GLY A 47 -4.02 -4.38 2.30
CA GLY A 47 -2.60 -4.36 2.61
C GLY A 47 -2.32 -4.14 4.09
N GLY A 48 -1.29 -4.80 4.61
CA GLY A 48 -0.95 -4.75 6.03
C GLY A 48 -0.19 -3.49 6.46
N ILE A 49 -0.21 -2.38 5.73
CA ILE A 49 0.51 -1.15 6.10
C ILE A 49 -0.20 -0.40 7.24
N GLY A 50 0.55 0.24 8.12
CA GLY A 50 0.03 0.97 9.28
C GLY A 50 0.67 0.54 10.61
N LYS A 51 0.25 1.21 11.68
CA LYS A 51 0.72 1.03 13.05
C LYS A 51 0.11 -0.20 13.72
N PHE A 52 -1.10 -0.58 13.33
CA PHE A 52 -1.85 -1.66 13.95
C PHE A 52 -1.55 -2.99 13.25
N ASN A 53 -0.74 -3.84 13.88
CA ASN A 53 -0.33 -5.12 13.29
C ASN A 53 -1.51 -6.10 13.05
N ASP A 54 -2.62 -5.93 13.77
CA ASP A 54 -3.79 -6.82 13.69
C ASP A 54 -4.92 -6.24 12.80
N TRP A 55 -4.62 -5.20 12.02
CA TRP A 55 -5.57 -4.57 11.11
C TRP A 55 -5.01 -4.51 9.68
N THR A 56 -5.93 -4.61 8.73
CA THR A 56 -5.62 -4.54 7.30
C THR A 56 -6.17 -3.23 6.74
N LEU A 57 -5.30 -2.37 6.21
CA LEU A 57 -5.73 -1.20 5.46
C LEU A 57 -6.44 -1.68 4.18
N THR A 58 -7.67 -1.25 4.00
CA THR A 58 -8.56 -1.72 2.92
C THR A 58 -9.11 -0.53 2.14
N VAL A 59 -8.98 -0.57 0.82
CA VAL A 59 -9.51 0.44 -0.11
C VAL A 59 -10.60 -0.21 -0.95
N VAL A 60 -11.81 0.35 -0.91
CA VAL A 60 -12.98 -0.10 -1.67
C VAL A 60 -13.18 0.87 -2.84
N ARG A 61 -13.28 0.35 -4.07
CA ARG A 61 -13.24 1.19 -5.28
C ARG A 61 -14.51 1.14 -6.10
N THR A 62 -15.06 -0.05 -6.31
CA THR A 62 -16.17 -0.27 -7.23
C THR A 62 -17.48 -0.48 -6.49
N PRO A 63 -18.64 -0.29 -7.16
CA PRO A 63 -19.93 -0.61 -6.57
C PRO A 63 -20.05 -2.08 -6.12
N LEU A 64 -19.44 -3.00 -6.87
CA LEU A 64 -19.39 -4.41 -6.50
C LEU A 64 -18.59 -4.63 -5.21
N GLY A 65 -17.40 -4.03 -5.12
CA GLY A 65 -16.56 -4.09 -3.92
C GLY A 65 -17.26 -3.52 -2.69
N GLN A 66 -17.96 -2.39 -2.86
CA GLN A 66 -18.77 -1.78 -1.81
C GLN A 66 -19.88 -2.73 -1.35
N ALA A 67 -20.67 -3.27 -2.26
CA ALA A 67 -21.75 -4.18 -1.92
C ALA A 67 -21.24 -5.45 -1.21
N VAL A 68 -20.07 -5.97 -1.60
CA VAL A 68 -19.43 -7.11 -0.92
C VAL A 68 -19.01 -6.75 0.50
N MET A 69 -18.31 -5.62 0.69
CA MET A 69 -17.88 -5.15 2.01
C MET A 69 -19.05 -4.90 2.95
N GLU A 70 -20.09 -4.23 2.48
CA GLU A 70 -21.31 -3.96 3.26
C GLU A 70 -21.97 -5.27 3.73
N ARG A 71 -22.06 -6.29 2.88
CA ARG A 71 -22.58 -7.61 3.29
C ARG A 71 -21.70 -8.30 4.34
N MET A 72 -20.38 -8.20 4.23
CA MET A 72 -19.46 -8.77 5.23
C MET A 72 -19.56 -8.06 6.57
N ILE A 73 -19.72 -6.74 6.56
CA ILE A 73 -19.95 -5.92 7.77
C ILE A 73 -21.29 -6.30 8.41
N ALA A 74 -22.37 -6.31 7.61
CA ALA A 74 -23.72 -6.62 8.10
C ALA A 74 -23.84 -8.05 8.67
N SER A 75 -23.08 -9.00 8.12
CA SER A 75 -23.03 -10.38 8.63
C SER A 75 -22.03 -10.60 9.77
N GLY A 76 -21.36 -9.55 10.25
CA GLY A 76 -20.40 -9.63 11.35
C GLY A 76 -19.14 -10.43 11.04
N LYS A 77 -18.83 -10.65 9.75
CA LYS A 77 -17.64 -11.41 9.32
C LYS A 77 -16.35 -10.60 9.39
N VAL A 78 -16.47 -9.28 9.35
CA VAL A 78 -15.34 -8.35 9.46
C VAL A 78 -15.69 -7.24 10.44
N LEU A 79 -14.69 -6.81 11.21
CA LEU A 79 -14.75 -5.58 11.98
C LEU A 79 -14.12 -4.48 11.13
N VAL A 80 -14.71 -3.29 11.16
CA VAL A 80 -14.23 -2.13 10.42
C VAL A 80 -14.09 -0.94 11.35
N LYS A 81 -13.10 -0.11 11.05
CA LYS A 81 -12.90 1.21 11.66
C LYS A 81 -12.44 2.20 10.59
N PRO A 82 -12.69 3.50 10.76
CA PRO A 82 -12.21 4.53 9.84
C PRO A 82 -10.69 4.48 9.63
N ALA A 83 -10.25 4.65 8.38
CA ALA A 83 -8.82 4.68 8.05
C ALA A 83 -8.13 5.94 8.61
N GLU A 84 -8.91 6.99 8.87
CA GLU A 84 -8.49 8.27 9.46
C GLU A 84 -7.94 8.11 10.88
N GLU A 85 -8.20 6.99 11.55
CA GLU A 85 -7.57 6.65 12.83
C GLU A 85 -6.08 6.29 12.69
N ASP A 86 -5.61 5.98 11.48
CA ASP A 86 -4.19 5.79 11.14
C ASP A 86 -3.79 6.64 9.92
N PRO A 87 -3.69 7.98 10.08
CA PRO A 87 -3.36 8.87 8.96
C PRO A 87 -1.94 8.61 8.42
N ALA A 88 -1.07 8.01 9.24
CA ALA A 88 0.28 7.63 8.82
C ALA A 88 0.25 6.46 7.83
N ALA A 89 -0.65 5.47 8.01
CA ALA A 89 -0.87 4.39 7.05
C ALA A 89 -1.35 4.93 5.70
N VAL A 90 -2.36 5.80 5.71
CA VAL A 90 -2.90 6.41 4.48
C VAL A 90 -1.83 7.23 3.75
N ALA A 91 -1.07 8.05 4.47
CA ALA A 91 0.02 8.84 3.89
C ALA A 91 1.18 7.96 3.37
N LEU A 92 1.47 6.83 4.02
CA LEU A 92 2.45 5.86 3.55
C LEU A 92 1.99 5.19 2.26
N MET A 93 0.71 4.79 2.18
CA MET A 93 0.11 4.22 0.97
C MET A 93 0.26 5.17 -0.23
N ASP A 94 -0.18 6.43 -0.09
CA ASP A 94 -0.11 7.44 -1.16
C ASP A 94 1.34 7.63 -1.65
N ARG A 95 2.28 7.75 -0.70
CA ARG A 95 3.70 7.90 -1.04
C ARG A 95 4.24 6.72 -1.83
N LEU A 96 3.94 5.49 -1.41
CA LEU A 96 4.44 4.29 -2.07
C LEU A 96 3.78 4.07 -3.44
N SER A 97 2.51 4.40 -3.59
CA SER A 97 1.84 4.44 -4.89
C SER A 97 2.53 5.42 -5.86
N ARG A 98 2.89 6.62 -5.40
CA ARG A 98 3.66 7.58 -6.22
C ARG A 98 5.05 7.06 -6.59
N VAL A 99 5.76 6.46 -5.62
CA VAL A 99 7.09 5.86 -5.88
C VAL A 99 6.99 4.73 -6.91
N SER A 100 5.96 3.88 -6.83
CA SER A 100 5.76 2.80 -7.78
C SER A 100 5.53 3.34 -9.19
N ARG A 101 4.74 4.40 -9.37
CA ARG A 101 4.50 5.01 -10.69
C ARG A 101 5.78 5.50 -11.37
N ASN A 102 6.75 5.98 -10.60
CA ASN A 102 8.04 6.41 -11.13
C ASN A 102 8.88 5.25 -11.71
N ARG A 103 8.55 3.99 -11.38
CA ARG A 103 9.24 2.79 -11.90
C ARG A 103 8.87 2.46 -13.34
N TRP A 104 7.69 2.88 -13.78
CA TRP A 104 7.22 2.60 -15.14
C TRP A 104 8.24 3.09 -16.17
N PRO A 105 8.60 2.36 -17.23
CA PRO A 105 9.63 2.81 -18.18
C PRO A 105 9.23 4.04 -19.01
N GLU A 106 10.20 4.87 -19.42
CA GLU A 106 9.97 5.99 -20.37
C GLU A 106 9.59 5.52 -21.76
N THR A 107 10.08 4.34 -22.13
CA THR A 107 9.82 3.68 -23.41
C THR A 107 8.41 3.08 -23.49
N ALA A 108 7.68 2.99 -22.37
CA ALA A 108 6.34 2.43 -22.31
C ALA A 108 5.25 3.50 -22.47
N ILE A 109 3.99 3.07 -22.64
CA ILE A 109 2.84 3.98 -22.76
C ILE A 109 2.77 4.95 -21.56
N ALA A 110 2.51 6.23 -21.79
CA ALA A 110 2.67 7.24 -20.74
C ALA A 110 1.62 7.21 -19.61
N PHE A 111 0.45 6.60 -19.86
CA PHE A 111 -0.69 6.68 -18.94
C PHE A 111 -0.40 6.21 -17.50
N PRO A 112 0.28 5.07 -17.25
CA PRO A 112 0.54 4.60 -15.89
C PRO A 112 1.44 5.52 -15.04
N ARG A 113 2.29 6.34 -15.66
CA ARG A 113 3.11 7.35 -14.98
C ARG A 113 2.32 8.57 -14.52
N ARG A 114 1.10 8.79 -15.03
CA ARG A 114 0.33 9.99 -14.70
C ARG A 114 0.05 10.01 -13.21
N MET A 115 0.50 11.07 -12.55
CA MET A 115 0.19 11.35 -11.15
C MET A 115 -0.81 12.50 -11.06
N PRO A 116 -1.70 12.50 -10.05
CA PRO A 116 -2.41 13.71 -9.70
C PRO A 116 -1.40 14.80 -9.33
N PRO A 117 -1.66 16.07 -9.70
CA PRO A 117 -0.74 17.17 -9.43
C PRO A 117 -0.43 17.24 -7.94
N PRO A 118 0.81 17.60 -7.56
CA PRO A 118 1.15 17.73 -6.16
C PRO A 118 0.21 18.76 -5.50
N PRO A 119 -0.15 18.56 -4.21
CA PRO A 119 -0.93 19.55 -3.50
C PRO A 119 -0.21 20.92 -3.54
N PRO A 120 -0.94 22.04 -3.60
CA PRO A 120 -0.33 23.36 -3.64
C PRO A 120 0.60 23.54 -2.44
N LYS A 121 1.78 24.14 -2.68
CA LYS A 121 2.74 24.45 -1.61
C LYS A 121 2.04 25.31 -0.55
N LYS A 122 2.11 24.90 0.71
CA LYS A 122 1.65 25.74 1.82
C LYS A 122 2.40 27.08 1.76
N PRO A 123 1.70 28.24 1.95
CA PRO A 123 2.39 29.51 2.06
C PRO A 123 3.45 29.42 3.16
N LYS A 124 4.63 29.99 2.91
CA LYS A 124 5.63 30.14 3.98
C LYS A 124 4.97 30.92 5.11
N ALA A 125 5.07 30.41 6.34
CA ALA A 125 4.69 31.18 7.52
C ALA A 125 5.45 32.51 7.45
N ALA A 126 4.74 33.62 7.59
CA ALA A 126 5.37 34.92 7.75
C ALA A 126 6.25 34.84 9.00
N GLY A 127 7.55 35.05 8.82
CA GLY A 127 8.51 35.19 9.91
C GLY A 127 8.37 36.52 10.61
#